data_AF-A0A381VC13-F1
#
_entry.id   AF-A0A381VC13-F1
#
_cell.length_a   1.000
_cell.length_b   1.000
_cell.length_c   1.000
_cell.angle_alpha   90.00
_cell.angle_beta   90.00
_cell.angle_gamma   90.00
#
_symmetry.space_group_name_H-M   'P 1'
#
loop_
_entity.id
_entity.type
_entity.pdbx_description
1 polymer ?
#
loop_
_entity_poly.entity_id
_entity_poly.type
_entity_poly.pdbx_seq_one_letter_code
_entity_poly.pdbx_strand_id
1 'polypeptide(L)'
;MTVFLSSCSTTAIDIDKTALLEPESFIAERKDAIDQTVALGPQIIVDLEQQQEISDNERREINKEERKNYIDVSSEQNVLFPITVNFENISIQDMAVMFSEITGRNILIGEEVEGRVTAKLTNVPWDKALDSILKIKKLAKYVDEEANIIRIHSQDVLVAQEEFDLKRIEDLQKTRDAQRAIEPIYTEIFRLYYTKASDVSAEISSVMGSSTEGSESSSDQKVQITIDERLNSLIIKATKPELDLISRLIGEVDVRTKQILIEAFIVEATDDFGKELGAKFGLDTPNIKHLFGAGGDKYTTAAAGVAGSQAGTPGVLTLGDATGLVANNAVSGALGGIGFILGT
;
A
#
# COMPACT_ATOMS: atom_id res chain seq x y z
N MET A 1 22.66 52.49 -53.84
CA MET A 1 21.77 51.49 -53.23
C MET A 1 22.61 50.25 -52.99
N THR A 2 23.12 50.12 -51.77
CA THR A 2 23.96 49.00 -51.34
C THR A 2 23.65 48.81 -49.86
N VAL A 3 23.04 47.67 -49.55
CA VAL A 3 22.53 47.30 -48.22
C VAL A 3 23.72 46.93 -47.34
N PHE A 4 23.91 47.64 -46.23
CA PHE A 4 24.83 47.24 -45.17
C PHE A 4 24.05 46.56 -44.05
N LEU A 5 24.15 45.23 -44.00
CA LEU A 5 23.73 44.40 -42.88
C LEU A 5 24.62 44.72 -41.68
N SER A 6 24.04 45.33 -40.65
CA SER A 6 24.70 45.52 -39.36
C SER A 6 24.44 44.26 -38.52
N SER A 7 25.50 43.48 -38.28
CA SER A 7 25.48 42.31 -37.43
C SER A 7 25.15 42.71 -35.99
N CYS A 8 23.98 42.30 -35.49
CA CYS A 8 23.73 42.27 -34.06
C CYS A 8 24.33 40.94 -33.55
N SER A 9 25.50 41.00 -32.94
CA SER A 9 26.06 39.89 -32.17
C SER A 9 25.12 39.63 -31.00
N THR A 10 24.34 38.56 -31.07
CA THR A 10 23.63 38.04 -29.90
C THR A 10 24.69 37.46 -28.96
N THR A 11 25.02 38.18 -27.89
CA THR A 11 25.64 37.54 -26.74
C THR A 11 24.51 36.95 -25.92
N ALA A 12 24.16 35.70 -26.20
CA ALA A 12 23.43 34.88 -25.26
C ALA A 12 24.33 34.74 -24.02
N ILE A 13 24.04 35.50 -22.98
CA ILE A 13 24.53 35.19 -21.64
C ILE A 13 23.70 33.98 -21.23
N ASP A 14 24.31 32.81 -21.27
CA ASP A 14 23.73 31.58 -20.73
C ASP A 14 23.68 31.79 -19.21
N ILE A 15 22.56 32.29 -18.70
CA ILE A 15 22.31 32.38 -17.27
C ILE A 15 22.12 30.94 -16.83
N ASP A 16 23.10 30.41 -16.12
CA ASP A 16 23.04 29.07 -15.54
C ASP A 16 21.78 29.00 -14.66
N LYS A 17 20.79 28.24 -15.13
CA LYS A 17 19.46 28.14 -14.51
C LYS A 17 19.52 27.58 -13.09
N THR A 18 20.65 26.99 -12.71
CA THR A 18 20.94 26.52 -11.35
C THR A 18 21.24 27.65 -10.36
N ALA A 19 21.59 28.86 -10.84
CA ALA A 19 21.98 29.97 -9.97
C ALA A 19 20.79 30.76 -9.37
N LEU A 20 19.56 30.57 -9.89
CA LEU A 20 18.38 31.34 -9.43
C LEU A 20 17.60 30.63 -8.31
N LEU A 21 17.62 29.30 -8.29
CA LEU A 21 17.16 28.48 -7.18
C LEU A 21 17.97 27.17 -7.18
N GLU A 22 18.70 26.94 -6.10
CA GLU A 22 19.38 25.68 -5.84
C GLU A 22 18.45 24.77 -5.01
N PRO A 23 17.87 23.72 -5.60
CA PRO A 23 16.88 22.91 -4.89
C PRO A 23 17.50 22.17 -3.70
N GLU A 24 18.76 21.75 -3.80
CA GLU A 24 19.44 21.03 -2.72
C GLU A 24 19.67 21.91 -1.48
N SER A 25 20.08 23.18 -1.67
CA SER A 25 20.29 24.10 -0.56
C SER A 25 18.98 24.58 0.04
N PHE A 26 17.93 24.78 -0.77
CA PHE A 26 16.57 25.08 -0.28
C PHE A 26 15.98 23.92 0.54
N ILE A 27 16.16 22.68 0.11
CA ILE A 27 15.73 21.49 0.87
C ILE A 27 16.49 21.42 2.20
N ALA A 28 17.80 21.67 2.20
CA ALA A 28 18.60 21.67 3.41
C ALA A 28 18.16 22.77 4.40
N GLU A 29 17.87 23.98 3.90
CA GLU A 29 17.41 25.11 4.72
C GLU A 29 16.01 24.88 5.31
N ARG A 30 15.11 24.22 4.56
CA ARG A 30 13.73 23.96 5.01
C ARG A 30 13.61 22.72 5.91
N LYS A 31 14.60 21.84 5.93
CA LYS A 31 14.57 20.60 6.72
C LYS A 31 14.28 20.85 8.20
N ASP A 32 14.95 21.82 8.81
CA ASP A 32 14.77 22.11 10.24
C ASP A 32 13.36 22.66 10.55
N ALA A 33 12.79 23.45 9.64
CA ALA A 33 11.43 23.95 9.77
C ALA A 33 10.39 22.82 9.62
N ILE A 34 10.63 21.88 8.70
CA ILE A 34 9.80 20.68 8.54
C ILE A 34 9.86 19.82 9.81
N ASP A 35 11.05 19.57 10.34
CA ASP A 35 11.22 18.74 11.54
C ASP A 35 10.55 19.37 12.77
N GLN A 36 10.58 20.71 12.90
CA GLN A 36 9.84 21.43 13.94
C GLN A 36 8.32 21.29 13.77
N THR A 37 7.80 21.43 12.55
CA THR A 37 6.37 21.26 12.27
C THR A 37 5.91 19.82 12.47
N VAL A 38 6.72 18.83 12.09
CA VAL A 38 6.47 17.40 12.34
C VAL A 38 6.39 17.12 13.84
N ALA A 39 7.29 17.70 14.64
CA ALA A 39 7.28 17.56 16.08
C ALA A 39 6.04 18.20 16.74
N LEU A 40 5.50 19.28 16.16
CA LEU A 40 4.25 19.92 16.58
C LEU A 40 2.98 19.16 16.15
N GLY A 41 3.13 18.17 15.26
CA GLY A 41 2.05 17.26 14.88
C GLY A 41 1.55 16.40 16.06
N PRO A 42 0.38 15.77 15.92
CA PRO A 42 -0.17 14.91 16.96
C PRO A 42 0.76 13.71 17.22
N GLN A 43 1.53 13.79 18.30
CA GLN A 43 2.34 12.68 18.78
C GLN A 43 1.44 11.73 19.59
N ILE A 44 1.42 10.46 19.20
CA ILE A 44 0.75 9.45 20.02
C ILE A 44 1.72 9.07 21.14
N ILE A 45 1.39 9.49 22.36
CA ILE A 45 1.96 8.93 23.57
C ILE A 45 1.30 7.56 23.73
N VAL A 46 1.88 6.56 23.09
CA VAL A 46 1.55 5.16 23.32
C VAL A 46 2.46 4.68 24.44
N ASP A 47 1.90 4.00 25.44
CA ASP A 47 2.72 3.23 26.37
C ASP A 47 3.63 2.30 25.55
N LEU A 48 4.85 2.01 26.04
CA LEU A 48 5.81 1.16 25.32
C LEU A 48 5.20 -0.18 24.85
N GLU A 49 4.23 -0.71 25.61
CA GLU A 49 3.43 -1.89 25.27
C GLU A 49 2.55 -1.66 24.03
N GLN A 50 1.81 -0.56 23.96
CA GLN A 50 0.96 -0.20 22.82
C GLN A 50 1.79 0.19 21.58
N GLN A 51 3.02 0.65 21.76
CA GLN A 51 3.92 1.01 20.67
C GLN A 51 4.49 -0.23 19.96
N GLN A 52 4.68 -1.34 20.69
CA GLN A 52 5.01 -2.65 20.12
C GLN A 52 3.83 -3.21 19.30
N GLU A 53 2.60 -3.13 19.83
CA GLU A 53 1.38 -3.56 19.13
C GLU A 53 1.06 -2.81 17.82
N ILE A 54 1.63 -1.60 17.62
CA ILE A 54 1.44 -0.79 16.40
C ILE A 54 2.56 -1.05 15.36
N SER A 55 3.78 -1.36 15.82
CA SER A 55 4.91 -1.69 14.93
C SER A 55 4.73 -3.05 14.27
N ASP A 56 4.10 -3.96 15.01
CA ASP A 56 3.68 -5.25 14.52
C ASP A 56 2.37 -5.05 13.75
N ASN A 57 2.50 -4.94 12.43
CA ASN A 57 1.39 -4.98 11.45
C ASN A 57 0.79 -6.40 11.43
N GLU A 58 0.53 -6.94 12.62
CA GLU A 58 0.17 -8.31 12.91
C GLU A 58 -1.29 -8.51 12.58
N ARG A 59 -1.56 -9.57 11.83
CA ARG A 59 -2.92 -10.05 11.62
C ARG A 59 -3.56 -10.26 13.00
N ARG A 60 -4.59 -9.48 13.30
CA ARG A 60 -5.38 -9.64 14.53
C ARG A 60 -6.46 -10.70 14.28
N GLU A 61 -6.31 -11.86 14.93
CA GLU A 61 -7.32 -12.91 14.90
C GLU A 61 -8.45 -12.58 15.90
N ILE A 62 -9.55 -12.01 15.41
CA ILE A 62 -10.71 -11.64 16.25
C ILE A 62 -11.53 -12.86 16.66
N ASN A 63 -11.65 -13.84 15.75
CA ASN A 63 -12.35 -15.09 15.98
C ASN A 63 -11.70 -16.23 15.18
N LYS A 64 -11.56 -17.40 15.81
CA LYS A 64 -11.12 -18.64 15.16
C LYS A 64 -12.22 -19.67 15.31
N GLU A 65 -12.99 -19.87 14.24
CA GLU A 65 -13.91 -21.00 14.16
C GLU A 65 -13.14 -22.22 13.66
N GLU A 66 -12.66 -23.05 14.59
CA GLU A 66 -12.13 -24.37 14.24
C GLU A 66 -13.28 -25.25 13.76
N ARG A 67 -13.51 -25.23 12.46
CA ARG A 67 -14.32 -26.27 11.82
C ARG A 67 -13.49 -27.54 11.93
N LYS A 68 -14.01 -28.52 12.69
CA LYS A 68 -13.42 -29.86 12.70
C LYS A 68 -13.37 -30.33 11.25
N ASN A 69 -12.16 -30.44 10.71
CA ASN A 69 -11.98 -31.05 9.41
C ASN A 69 -12.21 -32.55 9.61
N TYR A 70 -13.39 -33.02 9.21
CA TYR A 70 -13.72 -34.44 9.29
C TYR A 70 -13.06 -35.28 8.19
N ILE A 71 -12.30 -34.62 7.29
CA ILE A 71 -11.65 -35.23 6.13
C ILE A 71 -10.14 -35.43 6.39
N ASP A 72 -9.52 -34.62 7.24
CA ASP A 72 -8.09 -34.77 7.55
C ASP A 72 -7.88 -35.82 8.64
N VAL A 73 -7.66 -37.05 8.19
CA VAL A 73 -6.76 -37.95 8.89
C VAL A 73 -5.36 -37.46 8.59
N SER A 74 -4.60 -37.15 9.65
CA SER A 74 -3.31 -36.46 9.62
C SER A 74 -2.36 -36.93 8.50
N SER A 75 -1.56 -35.98 8.02
CA SER A 75 -0.49 -36.21 7.04
C SER A 75 0.85 -35.85 7.66
N GLU A 76 1.20 -36.49 8.78
CA GLU A 76 2.51 -36.26 9.42
C GLU A 76 3.39 -37.51 9.35
N GLN A 77 4.31 -37.45 8.38
CA GLN A 77 5.60 -38.15 8.36
C GLN A 77 5.57 -39.65 8.67
N ASN A 78 5.00 -40.42 7.75
CA ASN A 78 5.30 -41.84 7.65
C ASN A 78 6.81 -42.05 7.40
N VAL A 79 7.49 -42.70 8.34
CA VAL A 79 8.87 -43.19 8.17
C VAL A 79 8.86 -44.27 7.08
N LEU A 80 9.17 -43.88 5.84
CA LEU A 80 9.33 -44.80 4.72
C LEU A 80 10.74 -45.41 4.77
N PHE A 81 10.85 -46.66 5.22
CA PHE A 81 12.05 -47.47 5.05
C PHE A 81 11.82 -48.59 4.02
N PRO A 82 12.85 -48.95 3.24
CA PRO A 82 12.75 -50.03 2.25
C PRO A 82 12.81 -51.40 2.92
N ILE A 83 12.06 -52.35 2.37
CA ILE A 83 12.07 -53.76 2.77
C ILE A 83 12.35 -54.67 1.57
N THR A 84 12.89 -55.85 1.86
CA THR A 84 13.09 -56.94 0.89
C THR A 84 12.40 -58.17 1.46
N VAL A 85 11.42 -58.71 0.74
CA VAL A 85 10.56 -59.80 1.23
C VAL A 85 10.28 -60.79 0.10
N ASN A 86 10.18 -62.07 0.45
CA ASN A 86 9.78 -63.13 -0.47
C ASN A 86 8.60 -63.90 0.12
N PHE A 87 7.44 -63.74 -0.50
CA PHE A 87 6.20 -64.41 -0.15
C PHE A 87 5.89 -65.48 -1.17
N GLU A 88 5.79 -66.73 -0.72
CA GLU A 88 5.39 -67.86 -1.55
C GLU A 88 4.12 -68.47 -0.98
N ASN A 89 2.99 -68.28 -1.66
CA ASN A 89 1.71 -68.87 -1.30
C ASN A 89 1.29 -68.61 0.17
N ILE A 90 1.52 -67.40 0.68
CA ILE A 90 1.17 -66.99 2.05
C ILE A 90 -0.27 -66.46 2.11
N SER A 91 -0.97 -66.63 3.24
CA SER A 91 -2.27 -65.99 3.44
C SER A 91 -2.09 -64.47 3.63
N ILE A 92 -3.12 -63.69 3.26
CA ILE A 92 -3.07 -62.23 3.44
C ILE A 92 -2.98 -61.86 4.93
N GLN A 93 -3.59 -62.67 5.80
CA GLN A 93 -3.61 -62.49 7.24
C GLN A 93 -2.21 -62.67 7.84
N ASP A 94 -1.52 -63.76 7.49
CA ASP A 94 -0.15 -64.01 7.96
C ASP A 94 0.83 -62.95 7.44
N MET A 95 0.65 -62.53 6.19
CA MET A 95 1.44 -61.46 5.59
C MET A 95 1.24 -60.13 6.34
N ALA A 96 0.00 -59.77 6.67
CA ALA A 96 -0.30 -58.59 7.46
C ALA A 96 0.35 -58.64 8.86
N VAL A 97 0.34 -59.80 9.53
CA VAL A 97 1.05 -59.97 10.81
C VAL A 97 2.55 -59.75 10.66
N MET A 98 3.18 -60.29 9.61
CA MET A 98 4.60 -60.03 9.34
C MET A 98 4.88 -58.54 9.10
N PHE A 99 4.00 -57.85 8.36
CA PHE A 99 4.12 -56.40 8.15
C PHE A 99 3.92 -55.61 9.44
N SER A 100 3.01 -56.04 10.33
CA SER A 100 2.83 -55.45 11.67
C SER A 100 4.11 -55.54 12.49
N GLU A 101 4.76 -56.71 12.52
CA GLU A 101 6.02 -56.93 13.26
C GLU A 101 7.19 -56.11 12.70
N ILE A 102 7.31 -56.02 11.37
CA ILE A 102 8.40 -55.27 10.73
C ILE A 102 8.21 -53.76 10.87
N THR A 103 6.97 -53.27 10.77
CA THR A 103 6.66 -51.82 10.74
C THR A 103 6.35 -51.23 12.10
N GLY A 104 6.11 -52.07 13.12
CA GLY A 104 5.70 -51.63 14.46
C GLY A 104 4.30 -51.02 14.51
N ARG A 105 3.46 -51.31 13.51
CA ARG A 105 2.10 -50.77 13.40
C ARG A 105 1.07 -51.84 13.69
N ASN A 106 0.02 -51.49 14.42
CA ASN A 106 -1.07 -52.43 14.69
C ASN A 106 -1.92 -52.58 13.42
N ILE A 107 -2.11 -53.81 12.92
CA ILE A 107 -2.94 -54.06 11.74
C ILE A 107 -4.20 -54.83 12.13
N LEU A 108 -5.37 -54.27 11.79
CA LEU A 108 -6.68 -54.89 11.93
C LEU A 108 -7.16 -55.34 10.56
N ILE A 109 -7.71 -56.55 10.48
CA ILE A 109 -8.09 -57.20 9.23
C ILE A 109 -9.58 -57.54 9.33
N GLY A 110 -10.36 -57.12 8.34
CA GLY A 110 -11.76 -57.50 8.23
C GLY A 110 -11.93 -58.98 7.89
N GLU A 111 -13.07 -59.57 8.28
CA GLU A 111 -13.39 -60.98 8.03
C GLU A 111 -13.49 -61.29 6.52
N GLU A 112 -13.81 -60.29 5.70
CA GLU A 112 -13.91 -60.37 4.25
C GLU A 112 -12.55 -60.49 3.54
N VAL A 113 -11.44 -60.36 4.25
CA VAL A 113 -10.10 -60.40 3.70
C VAL A 113 -9.62 -61.85 3.61
N GLU A 114 -9.99 -62.50 2.50
CA GLU A 114 -9.57 -63.86 2.18
C GLU A 114 -8.70 -63.91 0.92
N GLY A 115 -7.64 -64.70 0.96
CA GLY A 115 -6.82 -64.95 -0.22
C GLY A 115 -5.37 -65.31 0.08
N ARG A 116 -4.69 -65.78 -0.96
CA ARG A 116 -3.26 -66.10 -0.95
C ARG A 116 -2.50 -65.19 -1.89
N VAL A 117 -1.27 -64.86 -1.51
CA VAL A 117 -0.38 -63.95 -2.24
C VAL A 117 0.97 -64.64 -2.46
N THR A 118 1.54 -64.42 -3.65
CA THR A 118 2.91 -64.78 -4.01
C THR A 118 3.57 -63.53 -4.57
N ALA A 119 4.63 -63.04 -3.94
CA ALA A 119 5.32 -61.82 -4.35
C ALA A 119 6.78 -61.82 -3.89
N LYS A 120 7.67 -61.35 -4.75
CA LYS A 120 9.07 -61.10 -4.42
C LYS A 120 9.37 -59.61 -4.57
N LEU A 121 9.73 -58.97 -3.47
CA LEU A 121 9.98 -57.53 -3.39
C LEU A 121 11.44 -57.31 -2.98
N THR A 122 12.14 -56.41 -3.66
CA THR A 122 13.53 -56.08 -3.39
C THR A 122 13.68 -54.57 -3.31
N ASN A 123 14.10 -54.06 -2.15
CA ASN A 123 14.32 -52.63 -1.89
C ASN A 123 13.08 -51.75 -2.23
N VAL A 124 11.92 -52.13 -1.71
CA VAL A 124 10.65 -51.40 -1.93
C VAL A 124 10.19 -50.77 -0.61
N PRO A 125 9.75 -49.50 -0.57
CA PRO A 125 9.14 -48.93 0.64
C PRO A 125 7.96 -49.78 1.12
N TRP A 126 7.92 -50.10 2.41
CA TRP A 126 6.91 -51.02 2.96
C TRP A 126 5.46 -50.58 2.66
N ASP A 127 5.19 -49.27 2.69
CA ASP A 127 3.88 -48.69 2.41
C ASP A 127 3.40 -49.01 0.99
N LYS A 128 4.29 -48.80 0.01
CA LYS A 128 4.04 -49.08 -1.42
C LYS A 128 3.98 -50.57 -1.71
N ALA A 129 4.79 -51.37 -1.01
CA ALA A 129 4.74 -52.82 -1.09
C ALA A 129 3.38 -53.36 -0.63
N LEU A 130 2.92 -52.96 0.56
CA LEU A 130 1.63 -53.34 1.11
C LEU A 130 0.48 -52.87 0.23
N ASP A 131 0.47 -51.59 -0.18
CA ASP A 131 -0.55 -51.02 -1.06
C ASP A 131 -0.66 -51.76 -2.41
N SER A 132 0.49 -52.09 -3.02
CA SER A 132 0.51 -52.82 -4.29
C SER A 132 -0.07 -54.23 -4.18
N ILE A 133 0.22 -54.94 -3.08
CA ILE A 133 -0.33 -56.28 -2.82
C ILE A 133 -1.85 -56.21 -2.59
N LEU A 134 -2.32 -55.25 -1.80
CA LEU A 134 -3.74 -55.08 -1.51
C LEU A 134 -4.54 -54.72 -2.77
N LYS A 135 -4.01 -53.83 -3.62
CA LYS A 135 -4.63 -53.43 -4.90
C LYS A 135 -4.87 -54.61 -5.85
N ILE A 136 -3.96 -55.58 -5.91
CA ILE A 136 -4.13 -56.78 -6.76
C ILE A 136 -5.36 -57.59 -6.32
N LYS A 137 -5.68 -57.58 -5.03
CA LYS A 137 -6.80 -58.31 -4.44
C LYS A 137 -8.07 -57.48 -4.27
N LYS A 138 -8.12 -56.25 -4.81
CA LYS A 138 -9.20 -55.27 -4.59
C LYS A 138 -9.46 -54.99 -3.11
N LEU A 139 -8.41 -55.09 -2.31
CA LEU A 139 -8.41 -54.71 -0.91
C LEU A 139 -7.84 -53.30 -0.81
N ALA A 140 -8.27 -52.60 0.21
CA ALA A 140 -7.77 -51.28 0.51
C ALA A 140 -7.48 -51.20 2.01
N LYS A 141 -6.60 -50.27 2.36
CA LYS A 141 -6.25 -50.00 3.75
C LYS A 141 -6.72 -48.61 4.11
N TYR A 142 -7.23 -48.46 5.33
CA TYR A 142 -7.47 -47.19 5.97
C TYR A 142 -6.43 -47.04 7.08
N VAL A 143 -5.63 -45.98 7.01
CA VAL A 143 -4.59 -45.70 8.00
C VAL A 143 -5.15 -44.71 9.00
N ASP A 144 -5.18 -45.11 10.27
CA ASP A 144 -5.56 -44.30 11.40
C ASP A 144 -4.27 -43.92 12.14
N GLU A 145 -3.76 -42.73 11.82
CA GLU A 145 -2.49 -42.25 12.37
C GLU A 145 -2.58 -41.93 13.86
N GLU A 146 -3.72 -41.42 14.34
CA GLU A 146 -3.94 -41.12 15.77
C GLU A 146 -3.84 -42.38 16.64
N ALA A 147 -4.40 -43.49 16.16
CA ALA A 147 -4.44 -44.74 16.91
C ALA A 147 -3.26 -45.68 16.61
N ASN A 148 -2.33 -45.31 15.72
CA ASN A 148 -1.28 -46.20 15.19
C ASN A 148 -1.85 -47.54 14.69
N ILE A 149 -2.98 -47.48 13.98
CA ILE A 149 -3.73 -48.63 13.50
C ILE A 149 -3.87 -48.57 11.97
N ILE A 150 -3.66 -49.68 11.29
CA ILE A 150 -3.99 -49.88 9.88
C ILE A 150 -5.16 -50.85 9.80
N ARG A 151 -6.29 -50.43 9.26
CA ARG A 151 -7.43 -51.31 8.99
C ARG A 151 -7.37 -51.77 7.54
N ILE A 152 -7.52 -53.07 7.28
CA ILE A 152 -7.54 -53.65 5.93
C ILE A 152 -8.93 -54.24 5.69
N HIS A 153 -9.59 -53.75 4.65
CA HIS A 153 -10.94 -54.14 4.28
C HIS A 153 -11.06 -54.32 2.76
N SER A 154 -12.17 -54.89 2.31
CA SER A 154 -12.51 -54.83 0.88
C SER A 154 -12.84 -53.40 0.46
N GLN A 155 -12.63 -53.09 -0.82
CA GLN A 155 -12.89 -51.74 -1.33
C GLN A 155 -14.37 -51.32 -1.15
N ASP A 156 -15.30 -52.26 -1.27
CA ASP A 156 -16.74 -51.98 -1.14
C ASP A 156 -17.13 -51.61 0.30
N VAL A 157 -16.52 -52.27 1.29
CA VAL A 157 -16.76 -52.00 2.71
C VAL A 157 -16.21 -50.63 3.10
N LEU A 158 -15.04 -50.23 2.60
CA LEU A 158 -14.48 -48.91 2.90
C LEU A 158 -15.34 -47.78 2.31
N VAL A 159 -15.83 -47.93 1.08
CA VAL A 159 -16.72 -46.92 0.49
C VAL A 159 -18.01 -46.80 1.31
N ALA A 160 -18.60 -47.92 1.73
CA ALA A 160 -19.79 -47.90 2.58
C ALA A 160 -19.52 -47.26 3.95
N GLN A 161 -18.34 -47.48 4.53
CA GLN A 161 -17.92 -46.85 5.78
C GLN A 161 -17.72 -45.34 5.62
N GLU A 162 -17.01 -44.90 4.57
CA GLU A 162 -16.82 -43.48 4.25
C GLU A 162 -18.15 -42.77 4.02
N GLU A 163 -19.09 -43.38 3.28
CA GLU A 163 -20.44 -42.83 3.09
C GLU A 163 -21.21 -42.71 4.41
N PHE A 164 -21.07 -43.69 5.31
CA PHE A 164 -21.68 -43.64 6.63
C PHE A 164 -21.09 -42.51 7.49
N ASP A 165 -19.77 -42.36 7.47
CA ASP A 165 -19.07 -41.30 8.18
C ASP A 165 -19.47 -39.92 7.64
N LEU A 166 -19.56 -39.76 6.31
CA LEU A 166 -20.07 -38.54 5.67
C LEU A 166 -21.51 -38.20 6.09
N LYS A 167 -22.43 -39.17 6.07
CA LYS A 167 -23.81 -38.97 6.53
C LYS A 167 -23.86 -38.57 7.99
N ARG A 168 -23.06 -39.22 8.85
CA ARG A 168 -22.94 -38.88 10.26
C ARG A 168 -22.49 -37.43 10.44
N ILE A 169 -21.51 -36.97 9.66
CA ILE A 169 -21.02 -35.59 9.71
C ILE A 169 -22.13 -34.61 9.30
N GLU A 170 -22.87 -34.90 8.23
CA GLU A 170 -24.00 -34.06 7.81
C GLU A 170 -25.10 -33.98 8.87
N ASP A 171 -25.44 -35.10 9.50
CA ASP A 171 -26.45 -35.14 10.56
C ASP A 171 -25.99 -34.36 11.80
N LEU A 172 -24.70 -34.44 12.14
CA LEU A 172 -24.11 -33.61 13.20
C LEU A 172 -24.13 -32.12 12.87
N GLN A 173 -23.91 -31.75 11.60
CA GLN A 173 -24.04 -30.35 11.17
C GLN A 173 -25.48 -29.86 11.28
N LYS A 174 -26.46 -30.62 10.77
CA LYS A 174 -27.89 -30.27 10.85
C LYS A 174 -28.38 -30.13 12.29
N THR A 175 -27.97 -31.04 13.17
CA THR A 175 -28.33 -30.96 14.60
C THR A 175 -27.71 -29.74 15.29
N ARG A 176 -26.46 -29.41 14.97
CA ARG A 176 -25.81 -28.17 15.45
C ARG A 176 -26.55 -26.92 14.96
N ASP A 177 -26.92 -26.87 13.68
CA ASP A 177 -27.63 -25.73 13.10
C ASP A 177 -29.02 -25.55 13.71
N ALA A 178 -29.74 -26.66 13.93
CA ALA A 178 -31.03 -26.66 14.61
C ALA A 178 -30.89 -26.19 16.07
N GLN A 179 -29.82 -26.60 16.78
CA GLN A 179 -29.56 -26.14 18.13
C GLN A 179 -29.28 -24.63 18.18
N ARG A 180 -28.47 -24.10 17.25
CA ARG A 180 -28.19 -22.66 17.15
C ARG A 180 -29.45 -21.84 16.88
N ALA A 181 -30.44 -22.38 16.17
CA ALA A 181 -31.71 -21.70 15.90
C ALA A 181 -32.64 -21.60 17.14
N ILE A 182 -32.41 -22.41 18.17
CA ILE A 182 -33.23 -22.43 19.41
C ILE A 182 -32.61 -21.52 20.48
N GLU A 183 -31.41 -20.99 20.25
CA GLU A 183 -30.75 -20.10 21.21
C GLU A 183 -31.54 -18.80 21.41
N PRO A 184 -31.58 -18.25 22.64
CA PRO A 184 -32.24 -17.00 22.92
C PRO A 184 -31.54 -15.84 22.18
N ILE A 185 -32.35 -15.00 21.54
CA ILE A 185 -31.89 -13.80 20.85
C ILE A 185 -31.90 -12.62 21.82
N TYR A 186 -30.77 -11.91 21.91
CA TYR A 186 -30.60 -10.72 22.74
C TYR A 186 -30.54 -9.48 21.85
N THR A 187 -30.93 -8.33 22.42
CA THR A 187 -30.78 -7.03 21.77
C THR A 187 -29.87 -6.14 22.61
N GLU A 188 -28.74 -5.72 22.04
CA GLU A 188 -27.77 -4.84 22.68
C GLU A 188 -27.56 -3.55 21.86
N ILE A 189 -27.21 -2.46 22.55
CA ILE A 189 -26.96 -1.16 21.93
C ILE A 189 -25.47 -0.84 22.05
N PHE A 190 -24.81 -0.65 20.91
CA PHE A 190 -23.41 -0.26 20.81
C PHE A 190 -23.31 1.18 20.38
N ARG A 191 -22.65 2.02 21.18
CA ARG A 191 -22.41 3.42 20.85
C ARG A 191 -21.00 3.58 20.30
N LEU A 192 -20.87 4.28 19.18
CA LEU A 192 -19.61 4.50 18.48
C LEU A 192 -19.14 5.95 18.69
N TYR A 193 -17.83 6.15 18.82
CA TYR A 193 -17.23 7.44 19.17
C TYR A 193 -16.37 8.06 18.07
N TYR A 194 -15.67 7.26 17.29
CA TYR A 194 -14.70 7.70 16.29
C TYR A 194 -15.12 7.36 14.86
N THR A 195 -15.87 6.27 14.69
CA THR A 195 -16.38 5.82 13.39
C THR A 195 -17.90 6.01 13.27
N LYS A 196 -18.39 6.21 12.04
CA LYS A 196 -19.83 6.34 11.77
C LYS A 196 -20.53 4.99 11.80
N ALA A 197 -21.70 4.95 12.43
CA ALA A 197 -22.53 3.74 12.51
C ALA A 197 -22.96 3.17 11.15
N SER A 198 -23.15 4.03 10.14
CA SER A 198 -23.44 3.60 8.75
C SER A 198 -22.38 2.65 8.21
N ASP A 199 -21.12 3.03 8.38
CA ASP A 199 -19.99 2.36 7.74
C ASP A 199 -19.70 1.05 8.46
N VAL A 200 -19.71 1.07 9.80
CA VAL A 200 -19.52 -0.11 10.65
C VAL A 200 -20.64 -1.14 10.43
N SER A 201 -21.89 -0.71 10.21
CA SER A 201 -22.98 -1.66 9.93
C SER A 201 -22.78 -2.44 8.63
N ALA A 202 -22.27 -1.77 7.59
CA ALA A 202 -21.96 -2.40 6.30
C ALA A 202 -20.79 -3.39 6.46
N GLU A 203 -19.76 -3.02 7.22
CA GLU A 203 -18.64 -3.90 7.52
C GLU A 203 -19.08 -5.15 8.30
N ILE A 204 -19.84 -4.99 9.38
CA ILE A 204 -20.35 -6.11 10.19
C ILE A 204 -21.22 -7.04 9.35
N SER A 205 -22.13 -6.49 8.54
CA SER A 205 -22.99 -7.31 7.67
C SER A 205 -22.18 -8.12 6.64
N SER A 206 -21.09 -7.56 6.10
CA SER A 206 -20.19 -8.30 5.19
C SER A 206 -19.44 -9.44 5.90
N VAL A 207 -18.94 -9.21 7.12
CA VAL A 207 -18.18 -10.21 7.90
C VAL A 207 -19.07 -11.32 8.42
N MET A 208 -20.29 -10.98 8.85
CA MET A 208 -21.28 -11.95 9.33
C MET A 208 -21.93 -12.76 8.20
N GLY A 209 -21.55 -12.52 6.94
CA GLY A 209 -22.04 -13.26 5.79
C GLY A 209 -23.49 -12.94 5.43
N SER A 210 -24.02 -11.79 5.85
CA SER A 210 -25.32 -11.29 5.36
C SER A 210 -25.17 -10.53 4.04
N SER A 211 -24.15 -10.85 3.25
CA SER A 211 -23.98 -10.34 1.90
C SER A 211 -24.98 -11.03 0.98
N THR A 212 -25.94 -10.23 0.54
CA THR A 212 -26.93 -10.44 -0.50
C THR A 212 -26.33 -10.98 -1.81
N GLU A 213 -26.03 -12.28 -1.91
CA GLU A 213 -25.89 -12.95 -3.21
C GLU A 213 -26.45 -14.38 -3.14
N GLY A 214 -27.69 -14.53 -3.62
CA GLY A 214 -28.14 -15.77 -4.24
C GLY A 214 -28.54 -16.94 -3.34
N SER A 215 -29.47 -16.75 -2.41
CA SER A 215 -30.38 -17.84 -2.04
C SER A 215 -31.68 -17.30 -1.45
N GLU A 216 -32.73 -17.35 -2.27
CA GLU A 216 -34.10 -17.06 -1.89
C GLU A 216 -34.51 -17.88 -0.66
N SER A 217 -35.11 -17.20 0.32
CA SER A 217 -35.81 -17.80 1.47
C SER A 217 -34.94 -18.45 2.55
N SER A 218 -34.18 -17.66 3.29
CA SER A 218 -34.03 -17.89 4.73
C SER A 218 -34.53 -16.67 5.50
N SER A 219 -35.79 -16.73 5.91
CA SER A 219 -36.45 -15.77 6.80
C SER A 219 -35.90 -15.82 8.23
N ASP A 220 -34.61 -16.11 8.38
CA ASP A 220 -33.90 -16.27 9.64
C ASP A 220 -32.62 -15.45 9.52
N GLN A 221 -32.80 -14.13 9.33
CA GLN A 221 -31.70 -13.19 9.44
C GLN A 221 -31.24 -13.22 10.90
N LYS A 222 -30.25 -14.09 11.19
CA LYS A 222 -29.73 -14.38 12.53
C LYS A 222 -29.25 -13.13 13.27
N VAL A 223 -28.85 -12.12 12.50
CA VAL A 223 -28.41 -10.82 13.01
C VAL A 223 -29.21 -9.72 12.33
N GLN A 224 -30.01 -8.99 13.11
CA GLN A 224 -30.70 -7.79 12.66
C GLN A 224 -29.99 -6.56 13.23
N ILE A 225 -29.51 -5.69 12.35
CA ILE A 225 -28.80 -4.45 12.72
C ILE A 225 -29.70 -3.27 12.35
N THR A 226 -29.91 -2.37 13.30
CA THR A 226 -30.61 -1.09 13.10
C THR A 226 -29.72 0.04 13.56
N ILE A 227 -29.76 1.17 12.85
CA ILE A 227 -28.88 2.31 13.07
C ILE A 227 -29.71 3.45 13.67
N ASP A 228 -29.23 4.04 14.77
CA ASP A 228 -29.69 5.35 15.25
C ASP A 228 -28.62 6.39 14.91
N GLU A 229 -28.85 7.14 13.83
CA GLU A 229 -27.95 8.19 13.35
C GLU A 229 -27.82 9.36 14.33
N ARG A 230 -28.86 9.64 15.13
CA ARG A 230 -28.86 10.78 16.05
C ARG A 230 -27.91 10.57 17.22
N LEU A 231 -27.76 9.33 17.68
CA LEU A 231 -26.87 8.96 18.79
C LEU A 231 -25.56 8.30 18.33
N ASN A 232 -25.38 8.10 17.02
CA ASN A 232 -24.31 7.30 16.43
C ASN A 232 -24.20 5.93 17.13
N SER A 233 -25.31 5.20 17.18
CA SER A 233 -25.38 3.90 17.85
C SER A 233 -26.01 2.82 16.97
N LEU A 234 -25.51 1.60 17.13
CA LEU A 234 -26.00 0.38 16.50
C LEU A 234 -26.85 -0.39 17.50
N ILE A 235 -28.07 -0.71 17.11
CA ILE A 235 -28.98 -1.60 17.84
C ILE A 235 -28.92 -2.95 17.15
N ILE A 236 -28.39 -3.96 17.83
CA ILE A 236 -28.11 -5.27 17.23
C ILE A 236 -28.90 -6.32 17.97
N LYS A 237 -29.65 -7.12 17.21
CA LYS A 237 -30.41 -8.27 17.70
C LYS A 237 -29.79 -9.55 17.14
N ALA A 238 -29.18 -10.36 18.00
CA ALA A 238 -28.45 -11.58 17.62
C ALA A 238 -28.32 -12.57 18.80
N THR A 239 -27.76 -13.75 18.56
CA THR A 239 -27.42 -14.70 19.62
C THR A 239 -26.25 -14.18 20.48
N LYS A 240 -26.12 -14.67 21.73
CA LYS A 240 -25.02 -14.22 22.62
C LYS A 240 -23.61 -14.35 22.02
N PRO A 241 -23.21 -15.49 21.42
CA PRO A 241 -21.88 -15.61 20.83
C PRO A 241 -21.65 -14.64 19.67
N GLU A 242 -22.69 -14.32 18.89
CA GLU A 242 -22.60 -13.34 17.79
C GLU A 242 -22.45 -11.92 18.32
N LEU A 243 -23.18 -11.54 19.38
CA LEU A 243 -23.03 -10.23 20.02
C LEU A 243 -21.63 -10.05 20.62
N ASP A 244 -21.08 -11.10 21.25
CA ASP A 244 -19.75 -11.04 21.83
C ASP A 244 -18.68 -10.88 20.72
N LEU A 245 -18.83 -11.56 19.57
CA LEU A 245 -17.97 -11.35 18.40
C LEU A 245 -18.08 -9.92 17.88
N ILE A 246 -19.30 -9.42 17.67
CA ILE A 246 -19.55 -8.06 17.17
C ILE A 246 -18.96 -7.02 18.13
N SER A 247 -19.09 -7.22 19.44
CA SER A 247 -18.52 -6.31 20.43
C SER A 247 -16.99 -6.19 20.32
N ARG A 248 -16.30 -7.30 20.05
CA ARG A 248 -14.83 -7.32 19.82
C ARG A 248 -14.47 -6.63 18.51
N LEU A 249 -15.22 -6.89 17.44
CA LEU A 249 -15.01 -6.27 16.14
C LEU A 249 -15.20 -4.75 16.22
N ILE A 250 -16.27 -4.29 16.87
CA ILE A 250 -16.52 -2.86 17.08
C ILE A 250 -15.37 -2.22 17.88
N GLY A 251 -14.85 -2.90 18.91
CA GLY A 251 -13.72 -2.40 19.69
C GLY A 251 -12.44 -2.17 18.87
N GLU A 252 -12.24 -2.96 17.81
CA GLU A 252 -11.08 -2.83 16.92
C GLU A 252 -11.29 -1.78 15.82
N VAL A 253 -12.53 -1.62 15.35
CA VAL A 253 -12.87 -0.66 14.27
C VAL A 253 -13.09 0.76 14.79
N ASP A 254 -13.66 0.93 15.99
CA ASP A 254 -13.92 2.24 16.60
C ASP A 254 -12.66 2.80 17.27
N VAL A 255 -11.62 3.04 16.48
CA VAL A 255 -10.34 3.61 16.92
C VAL A 255 -10.12 5.00 16.31
N ARG A 256 -9.30 5.81 16.98
CA ARG A 256 -8.97 7.16 16.51
C ARG A 256 -8.13 7.09 15.24
N THR A 257 -8.56 7.78 14.19
CA THR A 257 -7.77 7.93 12.96
C THR A 257 -6.65 8.95 13.14
N LYS A 258 -5.49 8.67 12.54
CA LYS A 258 -4.36 9.62 12.54
C LYS A 258 -4.59 10.67 11.46
N GLN A 259 -4.39 11.93 11.82
CA GLN A 259 -4.37 13.01 10.85
C GLN A 259 -2.94 13.18 10.34
N ILE A 260 -2.79 13.26 9.02
CA ILE A 260 -1.51 13.56 8.37
C ILE A 260 -1.56 14.96 7.77
N LEU A 261 -0.52 15.75 8.00
CA LEU A 261 -0.29 17.00 7.31
C LEU A 261 0.58 16.72 6.08
N ILE A 262 0.11 17.12 4.90
CA ILE A 262 0.86 16.99 3.64
C ILE A 262 1.27 18.41 3.23
N GLU A 263 2.57 18.69 3.29
CA GLU A 263 3.14 19.94 2.82
C GLU A 263 3.80 19.72 1.45
N ALA A 264 3.43 20.53 0.45
CA ALA A 264 4.03 20.50 -0.88
C ALA A 264 4.47 21.92 -1.27
N PHE A 265 5.71 22.05 -1.74
CA PHE A 265 6.24 23.30 -2.27
C PHE A 265 6.26 23.25 -3.79
N ILE A 266 5.52 24.17 -4.42
CA ILE A 266 5.53 24.36 -5.87
C ILE A 266 6.28 25.65 -6.14
N VAL A 267 7.40 25.57 -6.86
CA VAL A 267 8.18 26.73 -7.28
C VAL A 267 8.02 26.93 -8.77
N GLU A 268 7.45 28.07 -9.15
CA GLU A 268 7.36 28.52 -10.54
C GLU A 268 8.29 29.74 -10.73
N ALA A 269 9.29 29.60 -11.61
CA ALA A 269 10.19 30.69 -11.97
C ALA A 269 9.90 31.12 -13.41
N THR A 270 9.60 32.39 -13.61
CA THR A 270 9.37 33.00 -14.93
C THR A 270 10.52 33.93 -15.31
N ASP A 271 10.97 33.86 -16.56
CA ASP A 271 12.19 34.53 -17.06
C ASP A 271 12.10 36.08 -17.10
N ASP A 272 10.94 36.68 -16.82
CA ASP A 272 10.74 38.15 -16.87
C ASP A 272 11.39 38.91 -15.70
N PHE A 273 11.80 38.22 -14.63
CA PHE A 273 12.45 38.85 -13.47
C PHE A 273 13.84 39.41 -13.78
N GLY A 274 14.57 38.81 -14.73
CA GLY A 274 15.94 39.22 -15.08
C GLY A 274 16.04 40.43 -16.01
N LYS A 275 14.91 40.91 -16.56
CA LYS A 275 14.90 41.87 -17.67
C LYS A 275 14.81 43.35 -17.26
N GLU A 276 14.60 43.64 -15.98
CA GLU A 276 14.47 45.02 -15.47
C GLU A 276 15.84 45.65 -15.14
N LEU A 277 16.88 44.83 -14.92
CA LEU A 277 18.20 45.32 -14.50
C LEU A 277 19.10 45.65 -15.71
N GLY A 278 18.92 46.85 -16.28
CA GLY A 278 19.76 47.37 -17.37
C GLY A 278 20.36 48.76 -17.05
N ALA A 279 21.64 48.96 -17.32
CA ALA A 279 22.31 50.27 -17.19
C ALA A 279 22.43 50.96 -18.56
N LYS A 280 21.98 52.22 -18.66
CA LYS A 280 22.08 53.03 -19.88
C LYS A 280 23.17 54.08 -19.73
N PHE A 281 24.06 54.17 -20.72
CA PHE A 281 25.21 55.05 -20.72
C PHE A 281 25.00 56.21 -21.69
N GLY A 282 25.14 57.45 -21.21
CA GLY A 282 24.98 58.67 -22.00
C GLY A 282 26.24 59.53 -21.94
N LEU A 283 26.68 60.02 -23.11
CA LEU A 283 27.77 60.98 -23.24
C LEU A 283 27.17 62.31 -23.73
N ASP A 284 27.39 63.39 -22.98
CA ASP A 284 26.96 64.72 -23.40
C ASP A 284 28.17 65.63 -23.61
N THR A 285 28.33 66.12 -24.84
CA THR A 285 29.39 67.04 -25.22
C THR A 285 28.76 68.24 -25.95
N PRO A 286 28.71 69.43 -25.34
CA PRO A 286 28.01 70.58 -25.89
C PRO A 286 28.69 71.19 -27.14
N ASN A 287 29.86 70.70 -27.57
CA ASN A 287 30.57 71.16 -28.76
C ASN A 287 31.31 70.01 -29.49
N ILE A 288 30.58 69.05 -30.08
CA ILE A 288 31.15 68.00 -30.95
C ILE A 288 31.96 68.60 -32.13
N LYS A 289 31.69 69.85 -32.48
CA LYS A 289 32.29 70.59 -33.59
C LYS A 289 33.82 70.75 -33.53
N HIS A 290 34.45 70.57 -32.36
CA HIS A 290 35.90 70.75 -32.21
C HIS A 290 36.69 69.47 -31.89
N LEU A 291 36.03 68.30 -31.79
CA LEU A 291 36.72 67.03 -31.52
C LEU A 291 37.47 66.47 -32.75
N PHE A 292 37.13 66.95 -33.96
CA PHE A 292 37.76 66.55 -35.22
C PHE A 292 38.35 67.74 -35.99
N GLY A 293 39.22 68.52 -35.34
CA GLY A 293 40.10 69.48 -36.04
C GLY A 293 39.43 70.74 -36.59
N ALA A 294 40.15 71.85 -36.50
CA ALA A 294 39.69 73.16 -36.93
C ALA A 294 39.55 73.27 -38.46
N GLY A 295 38.31 73.30 -38.95
CA GLY A 295 37.98 73.76 -40.30
C GLY A 295 36.82 73.00 -40.95
N GLY A 296 35.61 73.55 -40.88
CA GLY A 296 34.51 73.15 -41.77
C GLY A 296 33.16 72.90 -41.12
N ASP A 297 32.29 73.90 -41.16
CA ASP A 297 30.84 73.83 -40.92
C ASP A 297 30.11 72.92 -41.92
N LYS A 298 30.10 71.58 -41.77
CA LYS A 298 29.26 70.70 -42.63
C LYS A 298 28.65 69.43 -42.01
N TYR A 299 28.71 69.19 -40.70
CA TYR A 299 28.05 68.02 -40.10
C TYR A 299 27.12 68.43 -38.95
N THR A 300 25.82 68.44 -39.21
CA THR A 300 24.77 68.49 -38.18
C THR A 300 24.64 67.10 -37.58
N THR A 301 25.24 66.86 -36.42
CA THR A 301 24.99 65.63 -35.65
C THR A 301 23.67 65.79 -34.92
N ALA A 302 22.59 65.25 -35.49
CA ALA A 302 21.34 65.09 -34.76
C ALA A 302 21.54 64.01 -33.70
N ALA A 303 21.73 64.41 -32.44
CA ALA A 303 21.62 63.51 -31.32
C ALA A 303 20.15 63.06 -31.21
N ALA A 304 19.83 61.91 -31.80
CA ALA A 304 18.57 61.23 -31.61
C ALA A 304 18.56 60.57 -30.21
N GLY A 305 18.42 61.40 -29.19
CA GLY A 305 18.06 60.98 -27.84
C GLY A 305 16.54 60.94 -27.71
N VAL A 306 16.00 59.78 -27.34
CA VAL A 306 14.56 59.55 -27.16
C VAL A 306 14.00 60.52 -26.12
N ALA A 307 12.96 61.25 -26.53
CA ALA A 307 12.32 62.31 -25.76
C ALA A 307 11.68 61.81 -24.45
N GLY A 308 12.13 62.34 -23.32
CA GLY A 308 11.27 62.64 -22.18
C GLY A 308 10.84 64.11 -22.28
N SER A 309 9.54 64.35 -22.46
CA SER A 309 8.91 65.70 -22.47
C SER A 309 9.23 66.48 -21.18
N GLN A 310 9.44 67.79 -21.07
CA GLN A 310 9.57 68.92 -22.02
C GLN A 310 10.14 70.12 -21.22
N ALA A 311 11.03 70.95 -21.77
CA ALA A 311 11.17 72.35 -21.37
C ALA A 311 11.77 73.21 -22.51
N GLY A 312 10.88 73.80 -23.32
CA GLY A 312 10.96 75.21 -23.76
C GLY A 312 12.09 75.74 -24.64
N THR A 313 13.18 75.02 -24.94
CA THR A 313 14.21 75.54 -25.85
C THR A 313 14.99 74.40 -26.54
N PRO A 314 15.02 74.34 -27.89
CA PRO A 314 15.83 73.34 -28.59
C PRO A 314 17.32 73.55 -28.29
N GLY A 315 17.99 72.51 -27.78
CA GLY A 315 19.46 72.45 -27.74
C GLY A 315 20.14 72.53 -26.38
N VAL A 316 19.43 72.41 -25.25
CA VAL A 316 20.06 72.30 -23.92
C VAL A 316 19.44 71.12 -23.16
N LEU A 317 20.24 70.06 -22.94
CA LEU A 317 19.94 69.07 -21.90
C LEU A 317 20.47 69.63 -20.58
N THR A 318 19.57 70.03 -19.68
CA THR A 318 19.95 70.43 -18.32
C THR A 318 20.06 69.19 -17.43
N LEU A 319 21.28 68.86 -16.99
CA LEU A 319 21.50 67.78 -16.02
C LEU A 319 21.01 68.22 -14.63
N GLY A 320 20.07 67.46 -14.05
CA GLY A 320 19.59 67.67 -12.68
C GLY A 320 18.07 67.75 -12.48
N ASP A 321 17.25 67.43 -13.48
CA ASP A 321 15.79 67.43 -13.31
C ASP A 321 15.27 66.10 -12.72
N ALA A 322 14.25 66.22 -11.85
CA ALA A 322 13.92 65.26 -10.79
C ALA A 322 13.25 63.93 -11.23
N THR A 323 13.43 63.47 -12.46
CA THR A 323 12.80 62.23 -12.98
C THR A 323 13.76 61.30 -13.74
N GLY A 324 15.01 61.23 -13.28
CA GLY A 324 15.98 60.23 -13.72
C GLY A 324 17.38 60.60 -13.24
N LEU A 325 17.84 59.94 -12.18
CA LEU A 325 19.08 60.30 -11.49
C LEU A 325 20.31 60.03 -12.38
N VAL A 326 20.78 61.05 -13.11
CA VAL A 326 22.07 61.04 -13.78
C VAL A 326 23.11 61.55 -12.78
N ALA A 327 23.95 60.67 -12.24
CA ALA A 327 25.07 61.07 -11.39
C ALA A 327 26.14 61.77 -12.25
N ASN A 328 26.18 63.11 -12.17
CA ASN A 328 27.18 63.92 -12.87
C ASN A 328 28.50 63.94 -12.09
N ASN A 329 29.49 63.18 -12.54
CA ASN A 329 30.87 63.29 -12.04
C ASN A 329 31.62 64.40 -12.79
N ALA A 330 31.20 65.64 -12.59
CA ALA A 330 31.86 66.80 -13.19
C ALA A 330 33.20 67.09 -12.47
N VAL A 331 34.30 66.99 -13.21
CA VAL A 331 35.57 67.61 -12.78
C VAL A 331 35.52 69.08 -13.17
N SER A 332 35.85 69.98 -12.23
CA SER A 332 35.82 71.43 -12.43
C SER A 332 36.65 71.83 -13.66
N GLY A 333 36.01 72.45 -14.66
CA GLY A 333 36.64 72.88 -15.91
C GLY A 333 36.59 71.89 -17.09
N ALA A 334 35.88 70.75 -16.97
CA ALA A 334 35.77 69.78 -18.05
C ALA A 334 34.82 70.24 -19.18
N LEU A 335 35.24 70.03 -20.44
CA LEU A 335 34.50 70.39 -21.68
C LEU A 335 33.39 69.38 -22.08
N GLY A 336 33.02 68.45 -21.20
CA GLY A 336 31.98 67.44 -21.41
C GLY A 336 31.79 66.55 -20.19
N GLY A 337 30.66 65.83 -20.14
CA GLY A 337 30.29 64.96 -19.01
C GLY A 337 29.89 63.55 -19.46
N ILE A 338 30.09 62.57 -18.57
CA ILE A 338 29.62 61.19 -18.73
C ILE A 338 28.56 60.93 -17.66
N GLY A 339 27.39 60.45 -18.07
CA GLY A 339 26.29 60.11 -17.17
C GLY A 339 25.78 58.69 -17.39
N PHE A 340 25.38 58.03 -16.32
CA PHE A 340 24.71 56.72 -16.37
C PHE A 340 23.33 56.83 -15.74
N ILE A 341 22.35 56.17 -16.35
CA ILE A 341 20.99 56.01 -15.81
C ILE A 341 20.82 54.53 -15.50
N LEU A 342 20.55 54.20 -14.23
CA LEU A 342 20.09 52.87 -13.85
C LEU A 342 18.60 52.78 -14.13
N GLY A 343 18.18 51.82 -14.97
CA GLY A 343 16.79 51.41 -15.02
C GLY A 343 16.48 50.62 -13.75
N THR A 344 15.51 51.10 -12.97
CA THR A 344 14.80 50.26 -12.01
C THR A 344 13.60 49.65 -12.67
#